data_AF-A0A2G6GSS4-F1
#
_entry.id   AF-A0A2G6GSS4-F1
#
_cell.length_a   1.000
_cell.length_b   1.000
_cell.length_c   1.000
_cell.angle_alpha   90.00
_cell.angle_beta   90.00
_cell.angle_gamma   90.00
#
_symmetry.space_group_name_H-M   'P 1'
#
loop_
_entity.id
_entity.type
_entity.pdbx_description
1 polymer ?
#
loop_
_entity_poly.entity_id
_entity_poly.type
_entity_poly.pdbx_seq_one_letter_code
_entity_poly.pdbx_strand_id
1 'polypeptide(L)'
;MLAYLRLILNPNDEEALRRIINYPRRGIGLTTMEKLGSIAISEGKGIWEVLENAAQYTQYLNAGTIKKLLNFTHLIKGYRQKMETTSAFDLTKEVALQTGILQELRADKTPEGLSRYDNLNELLNGIQEFSETAQEEETVDDLAAYLENVALLTDMDKEEEDGNNYVSLMTIHAAKGLEFKNVFVVGLEEKLFPSDIGGDLTEKNLEEERRLFYVALTRAKERACLSFAVTRYRWGTVQQENPSRFLFELDAQYLESDLERLTRRPTFTFQQRSKPSFSSRQQSVPPRFRKIEKTAVSENFKPDEAGVFKEGMKVIHSRFGAGEIVRIEGEQQNKKATVRFVNFGEKTLLLAGISCYGLLYYYQPMLPLLVKSFKISATESSFAVSFSTIGMTIGLLVGMFFSDSVGRKKLFSTTLLLGALLALLSSFANTFLLLILFCMLKGFFLAGTVSVSLAYINEEVSEASKSRVTGLYIAGGALGGMSSRVIAGYLGSVFSWVWASIT
;
A
#
# COMPACT_ATOMS: atom_id res chain seq x y z
N MET A 1 16.00 -3.97 -13.16
CA MET A 1 16.82 -5.05 -13.73
C MET A 1 16.98 -4.90 -15.24
N LEU A 2 15.90 -4.83 -16.03
CA LEU A 2 15.99 -4.70 -17.50
C LEU A 2 16.88 -3.55 -18.00
N ALA A 3 16.88 -2.38 -17.34
CA ALA A 3 17.79 -1.28 -17.70
C ALA A 3 19.29 -1.63 -17.48
N TYR A 4 19.64 -2.51 -16.53
CA TYR A 4 21.00 -3.03 -16.42
C TYR A 4 21.36 -3.88 -17.62
N LEU A 5 20.48 -4.81 -17.99
CA LEU A 5 20.68 -5.72 -19.11
C LEU A 5 20.81 -4.94 -20.44
N ARG A 6 19.93 -3.96 -20.68
CA ARG A 6 19.99 -3.06 -21.83
C ARG A 6 21.31 -2.28 -21.91
N LEU A 7 21.79 -1.73 -20.78
CA LEU A 7 23.07 -0.99 -20.78
C LEU A 7 24.28 -1.91 -21.01
N ILE A 8 24.24 -3.14 -20.50
CA ILE A 8 25.29 -4.14 -20.74
C ILE A 8 25.33 -4.49 -22.23
N LEU A 9 24.18 -4.75 -22.85
CA LEU A 9 24.09 -5.04 -24.28
C LEU A 9 24.50 -3.82 -25.13
N ASN A 10 23.94 -2.65 -24.83
CA ASN A 10 24.17 -1.39 -25.55
C ASN A 10 24.58 -0.25 -24.60
N PRO A 11 25.88 0.08 -24.50
CA PRO A 11 26.35 1.18 -23.66
C PRO A 11 25.85 2.57 -24.07
N ASN A 12 25.40 2.72 -25.32
CA ASN A 12 24.87 3.99 -25.83
C ASN A 12 23.39 4.22 -25.46
N ASP A 13 22.76 3.29 -24.72
CA ASP A 13 21.41 3.46 -24.20
C ASP A 13 21.39 4.46 -23.01
N GLU A 14 21.26 5.74 -23.33
CA GLU A 14 21.28 6.81 -22.33
C GLU A 14 20.12 6.73 -21.32
N GLU A 15 18.95 6.26 -21.75
CA GLU A 15 17.78 6.09 -20.87
C GLU A 15 18.04 4.99 -19.84
N ALA A 16 18.58 3.85 -20.28
CA ALA A 16 19.00 2.79 -19.39
C ALA A 16 20.05 3.30 -18.40
N LEU A 17 21.09 4.00 -18.89
CA LEU A 17 22.15 4.58 -18.07
C LEU A 17 21.60 5.50 -16.97
N ARG A 18 20.77 6.48 -17.34
CA ARG A 18 20.16 7.44 -16.39
C ARG A 18 19.37 6.74 -15.30
N ARG A 19 18.70 5.64 -15.63
CA ARG A 19 17.88 4.86 -14.70
C ARG A 19 18.69 4.08 -13.67
N ILE A 20 19.89 3.59 -14.03
CA ILE A 20 20.65 2.67 -13.17
C ILE A 20 21.93 3.25 -12.57
N ILE A 21 22.44 4.37 -13.06
CA ILE A 21 23.75 4.89 -12.64
C ILE A 21 23.84 5.13 -11.12
N ASN A 22 22.71 5.44 -10.47
CA ASN A 22 22.62 5.66 -9.03
C ASN A 22 21.69 4.67 -8.29
N TYR A 23 21.31 3.55 -8.93
CA TYR A 23 20.49 2.52 -8.31
C TYR A 23 21.16 1.14 -8.42
N PRO A 24 21.51 0.44 -7.33
CA PRO A 24 21.54 0.89 -5.93
C PRO A 24 22.38 2.16 -5.69
N ARG A 25 22.17 2.84 -4.56
CA ARG A 25 22.76 4.16 -4.29
C ARG A 25 24.30 4.16 -4.41
N ARG A 26 24.85 4.93 -5.35
CA ARG A 26 26.30 5.10 -5.60
C ARG A 26 26.80 6.52 -5.31
N GLY A 27 25.89 7.43 -5.02
CA GLY A 27 26.20 8.84 -4.79
C GLY A 27 26.64 9.55 -6.07
N ILE A 28 26.02 9.18 -7.20
CA ILE A 28 26.12 9.86 -8.50
C ILE A 28 24.77 10.55 -8.71
N GLY A 29 24.70 11.85 -8.37
CA GLY A 29 23.45 12.61 -8.38
C GLY A 29 23.08 13.18 -9.76
N LEU A 30 21.91 13.81 -9.83
CA LEU A 30 21.39 14.46 -11.04
C LEU A 30 22.36 15.52 -11.59
N THR A 31 22.96 16.33 -10.72
CA THR A 31 23.93 17.37 -11.11
C THR A 31 25.20 16.81 -11.74
N THR A 32 25.62 15.61 -11.35
CA THR A 32 26.73 14.91 -12.02
C THR A 32 26.32 14.46 -13.42
N MET A 33 25.09 13.96 -13.59
CA MET A 33 24.57 13.55 -14.89
C MET A 33 24.41 14.73 -15.85
N GLU A 34 23.94 15.87 -15.37
CA GLU A 34 23.86 17.10 -16.18
C GLU A 34 25.25 17.54 -16.65
N LYS A 35 26.25 17.52 -15.76
CA LYS A 35 27.65 17.83 -16.13
C LYS A 35 28.19 16.87 -17.18
N LEU A 36 27.95 15.56 -17.03
CA LEU A 36 28.36 14.56 -18.01
C LEU A 36 27.69 14.79 -19.37
N GLY A 37 26.40 15.15 -19.37
CA GLY A 37 25.68 15.55 -20.59
C GLY A 37 26.28 16.78 -21.26
N SER A 38 26.62 17.82 -20.50
CA SER A 38 27.29 19.02 -21.05
C SER A 38 28.66 18.71 -21.65
N ILE A 39 29.45 17.86 -21.00
CA ILE A 39 30.76 17.42 -21.51
C ILE A 39 30.59 16.60 -22.79
N ALA A 40 29.63 15.67 -22.82
CA ALA A 40 29.30 14.86 -23.98
C ALA A 40 28.96 15.74 -25.20
N ILE A 41 28.11 16.76 -25.00
CA ILE A 41 27.74 17.73 -26.03
C ILE A 41 28.95 18.53 -26.51
N SER A 42 29.79 19.04 -25.61
CA SER A 42 30.96 19.87 -25.99
C SER A 42 32.02 19.09 -26.75
N GLU A 43 32.16 17.80 -26.46
CA GLU A 43 33.14 16.90 -27.07
C GLU A 43 32.61 16.18 -28.32
N GLY A 44 31.29 16.26 -28.58
CA GLY A 44 30.63 15.50 -29.64
C GLY A 44 30.68 13.99 -29.42
N LYS A 45 30.65 13.52 -28.17
CA LYS A 45 30.76 12.11 -27.78
C LYS A 45 29.52 11.65 -27.03
N GLY A 46 29.25 10.34 -27.00
CA GLY A 46 28.21 9.77 -26.14
C GLY A 46 28.56 9.88 -24.66
N ILE A 47 27.56 9.94 -23.78
CA ILE A 47 27.77 10.00 -22.32
C ILE A 47 28.63 8.83 -21.82
N TRP A 48 28.49 7.64 -22.43
CA TRP A 48 29.28 6.46 -22.09
C TRP A 48 30.79 6.68 -22.33
N GLU A 49 31.18 7.25 -23.46
CA GLU A 49 32.58 7.54 -23.76
C GLU A 49 33.18 8.57 -22.78
N VAL A 50 32.37 9.52 -22.34
CA VAL A 50 32.75 10.48 -21.29
C VAL A 50 32.98 9.76 -19.95
N LEU A 51 32.13 8.79 -19.60
CA LEU A 51 32.29 7.97 -18.40
C LEU A 51 33.58 7.14 -18.42
N GLU A 52 33.89 6.51 -19.56
CA GLU A 52 35.11 5.72 -19.74
C GLU A 52 36.38 6.57 -19.56
N ASN A 53 36.31 7.83 -19.99
CA ASN A 53 37.42 8.77 -19.93
C ASN A 53 37.24 9.81 -18.81
N ALA A 54 36.46 9.50 -17.77
CA ALA A 54 36.12 10.45 -16.70
C ALA A 54 37.35 11.09 -16.02
N ALA A 55 38.49 10.38 -16.01
CA ALA A 55 39.77 10.87 -15.48
C ALA A 55 40.37 12.06 -16.26
N GLN A 56 39.97 12.29 -17.51
CA GLN A 56 40.45 13.41 -18.33
C GLN A 56 39.73 14.73 -17.99
N TYR A 57 38.55 14.66 -17.36
CA TYR A 57 37.69 15.81 -17.10
C TYR A 57 37.81 16.34 -15.66
N THR A 58 39.03 16.35 -15.10
CA THR A 58 39.31 16.84 -13.73
C THR A 58 38.94 18.30 -13.53
N GLN A 59 38.88 19.09 -14.60
CA GLN A 59 38.42 20.48 -14.60
C GLN A 59 36.91 20.63 -14.31
N TYR A 60 36.11 19.59 -14.59
CA TYR A 60 34.64 19.61 -14.40
C TYR A 60 34.17 18.70 -13.25
N LEU A 61 34.95 17.66 -12.94
CA LEU A 61 34.61 16.60 -12.00
C LEU A 61 35.67 16.48 -10.89
N ASN A 62 35.22 16.39 -9.64
CA ASN A 62 36.13 16.15 -8.52
C ASN A 62 36.61 14.69 -8.49
N ALA A 63 37.74 14.44 -7.81
CA ALA A 63 38.37 13.11 -7.73
C ALA A 63 37.44 12.02 -7.16
N GLY A 64 36.58 12.36 -6.19
CA GLY A 64 35.63 11.42 -5.60
C GLY A 64 34.54 10.98 -6.58
N THR A 65 34.02 11.91 -7.38
CA THR A 65 33.06 11.64 -8.46
C THR A 65 33.72 10.81 -9.55
N ILE A 66 34.93 11.17 -10.01
CA ILE A 66 35.67 10.40 -11.01
C ILE A 66 35.83 8.95 -10.57
N LYS A 67 36.26 8.71 -9.32
CA LYS A 67 36.39 7.34 -8.78
C LYS A 67 35.07 6.55 -8.83
N LYS A 68 33.96 7.19 -8.46
CA LYS A 68 32.62 6.54 -8.52
C LYS A 68 32.21 6.20 -9.95
N LEU A 69 32.43 7.12 -10.90
CA LEU A 69 32.11 6.91 -12.31
C LEU A 69 32.95 5.80 -12.93
N LEU A 70 34.27 5.77 -12.65
CA LEU A 70 35.15 4.70 -13.11
C LEU A 70 34.76 3.35 -12.51
N ASN A 71 34.46 3.28 -11.21
CA ASN A 71 33.99 2.04 -10.57
C ASN A 71 32.71 1.50 -11.23
N PHE A 72 31.74 2.37 -11.53
CA PHE A 72 30.53 1.98 -12.26
C PHE A 72 30.85 1.49 -13.68
N THR A 73 31.73 2.20 -14.38
CA THR A 73 32.13 1.85 -15.75
C THR A 73 32.85 0.49 -15.79
N HIS A 74 33.77 0.23 -14.86
CA HIS A 74 34.45 -1.06 -14.73
C HIS A 74 33.47 -2.20 -14.43
N LEU A 75 32.47 -1.96 -13.58
CA LEU A 75 31.43 -2.94 -13.27
C LEU A 75 30.68 -3.38 -14.54
N ILE A 76 30.17 -2.41 -15.32
CA ILE A 76 29.44 -2.70 -16.56
C ILE A 76 30.37 -3.35 -17.61
N LYS A 77 31.60 -2.87 -17.78
CA LYS A 77 32.59 -3.51 -18.67
C LYS A 77 32.86 -4.97 -18.29
N GLY A 78 32.92 -5.27 -16.99
CA GLY A 78 33.07 -6.64 -16.50
C GLY A 78 31.93 -7.55 -16.94
N TYR A 79 30.68 -7.09 -16.84
CA TYR A 79 29.53 -7.87 -17.34
C TYR A 79 29.53 -7.99 -18.86
N ARG A 80 29.95 -6.95 -19.60
CA ARG A 80 30.06 -7.00 -21.06
C ARG A 80 31.02 -8.07 -21.55
N GLN A 81 32.15 -8.23 -20.87
CA GLN A 81 33.12 -9.28 -21.20
C GLN A 81 32.56 -10.68 -20.93
N LYS A 82 31.72 -10.84 -19.90
CA LYS A 82 31.14 -12.14 -19.54
C LYS A 82 30.02 -12.57 -20.47
N MET A 83 29.29 -11.62 -21.03
CA MET A 83 28.16 -11.85 -21.94
C MET A 83 28.49 -12.78 -23.12
N GLU A 84 29.74 -12.85 -23.57
CA GLU A 84 30.17 -13.75 -24.65
C GLU A 84 30.27 -15.23 -24.23
N THR A 85 30.25 -15.52 -22.93
CA THR A 85 30.60 -16.84 -22.35
C THR A 85 29.59 -17.37 -21.34
N THR A 86 28.49 -16.64 -21.11
CA THR A 86 27.50 -16.95 -20.08
C THR A 86 26.09 -16.89 -20.66
N SER A 87 25.23 -17.79 -20.19
CA SER A 87 23.79 -17.77 -20.48
C SER A 87 23.14 -16.45 -20.07
N ALA A 88 21.97 -16.16 -20.62
CA ALA A 88 21.17 -15.01 -20.23
C ALA A 88 20.85 -15.05 -18.71
N PHE A 89 20.55 -16.24 -18.19
CA PHE A 89 20.25 -16.47 -16.77
C PHE A 89 21.44 -16.21 -15.86
N ASP A 90 22.60 -16.82 -16.14
CA ASP A 90 23.78 -16.71 -15.28
C ASP A 90 24.28 -15.27 -15.21
N LEU A 91 24.32 -14.58 -16.35
CA LEU A 91 24.69 -13.17 -16.39
C LEU A 91 23.73 -12.31 -15.58
N THR A 92 22.42 -12.51 -15.75
CA THR A 92 21.40 -11.74 -15.03
C THR A 92 21.48 -11.99 -13.52
N LYS A 93 21.63 -13.24 -13.10
CA LYS A 93 21.80 -13.62 -11.70
C LYS A 93 23.04 -12.99 -11.09
N GLU A 94 24.16 -13.00 -11.81
CA GLU A 94 25.39 -12.35 -11.37
C GLU A 94 25.20 -10.84 -11.20
N VAL A 95 24.59 -10.17 -12.17
CA VAL A 95 24.28 -8.74 -12.10
C VAL A 95 23.40 -8.43 -10.88
N ALA A 96 22.35 -9.22 -10.62
CA ALA A 96 21.44 -9.01 -9.49
C ALA A 96 22.15 -9.14 -8.13
N LEU A 97 23.11 -10.07 -8.02
CA LEU A 97 23.89 -10.32 -6.80
C LEU A 97 25.00 -9.28 -6.57
N GLN A 98 25.78 -8.95 -7.60
CA GLN A 98 26.95 -8.08 -7.46
C GLN A 98 26.61 -6.59 -7.45
N THR A 99 25.51 -6.18 -8.08
CA THR A 99 25.07 -4.77 -8.03
C THR A 99 24.49 -4.37 -6.67
N GLY A 100 24.10 -5.32 -5.83
CA GLY A 100 23.45 -5.07 -4.54
C GLY A 100 21.92 -5.07 -4.57
N ILE A 101 21.30 -5.24 -5.76
CA ILE A 101 19.84 -5.14 -5.93
C ILE A 101 19.13 -6.21 -5.11
N LEU A 102 19.59 -7.45 -5.18
CA LEU A 102 18.93 -8.55 -4.47
C LEU A 102 19.01 -8.36 -2.96
N GLN A 103 20.14 -7.87 -2.45
CA GLN A 103 20.33 -7.60 -1.02
C GLN A 103 19.48 -6.40 -0.56
N GLU A 104 19.41 -5.33 -1.35
CA GLU A 104 18.58 -4.16 -1.06
C GLU A 104 17.09 -4.53 -0.97
N LEU A 105 16.58 -5.29 -1.94
CA LEU A 105 15.19 -5.74 -1.93
C LEU A 105 14.89 -6.71 -0.79
N ARG A 106 15.83 -7.62 -0.46
CA ARG A 106 15.67 -8.58 0.64
C ARG A 106 15.70 -7.92 2.03
N ALA A 107 16.38 -6.78 2.15
CA ALA A 107 16.47 -6.01 3.40
C ALA A 107 15.16 -5.27 3.72
N ASP A 108 14.38 -4.91 2.71
CA ASP A 108 13.07 -4.28 2.86
C ASP A 108 12.01 -5.34 3.26
N LYS A 109 11.63 -5.34 4.55
CA LYS A 109 10.65 -6.28 5.13
C LYS A 109 9.20 -5.80 5.03
N THR A 110 8.94 -4.69 4.35
CA THR A 110 7.58 -4.25 4.08
C THR A 110 6.88 -5.19 3.08
N PRO A 111 5.53 -5.26 3.08
CA PRO A 111 4.80 -6.02 2.06
C PRO A 111 5.19 -5.63 0.63
N GLU A 112 5.41 -4.33 0.38
CA GLU A 112 5.87 -3.81 -0.91
C GLU A 112 7.31 -4.24 -1.23
N GLY A 113 8.20 -4.25 -0.24
CA GLY A 113 9.57 -4.75 -0.35
C GLY A 113 9.62 -6.22 -0.74
N LEU A 114 8.85 -7.06 -0.03
CA LEU A 114 8.70 -8.49 -0.32
C LEU A 114 8.13 -8.73 -1.71
N SER A 115 7.09 -7.99 -2.11
CA SER A 115 6.54 -8.09 -3.47
C SER A 115 7.57 -7.72 -4.55
N ARG A 116 8.39 -6.68 -4.34
CA ARG A 116 9.47 -6.34 -5.28
C ARG A 116 10.56 -7.41 -5.36
N TYR A 117 10.89 -8.03 -4.24
CA TYR A 117 11.82 -9.16 -4.18
C TYR A 117 11.27 -10.37 -4.95
N ASP A 118 9.99 -10.71 -4.75
CA ASP A 118 9.33 -11.81 -5.45
C ASP A 118 9.26 -11.54 -6.95
N ASN A 119 8.92 -10.32 -7.38
CA ASN A 119 8.92 -9.94 -8.79
C ASN A 119 10.31 -10.07 -9.45
N LEU A 120 11.39 -9.79 -8.72
CA LEU A 120 12.75 -9.98 -9.23
C LEU A 120 13.10 -11.46 -9.36
N ASN A 121 12.68 -12.30 -8.41
CA ASN A 121 12.87 -13.75 -8.50
C ASN A 121 12.07 -14.33 -9.67
N GLU A 122 10.85 -13.83 -9.89
CA GLU A 122 10.02 -14.29 -11.00
C GLU A 122 10.64 -13.92 -12.35
N LEU A 123 11.21 -12.71 -12.47
CA LEU A 123 12.01 -12.35 -13.63
C LEU A 123 13.19 -13.31 -13.84
N LEU A 124 13.90 -13.70 -12.76
CA LEU A 124 15.00 -14.67 -12.88
C LEU A 124 14.50 -16.05 -13.31
N ASN A 125 13.35 -16.50 -12.80
CA ASN A 125 12.74 -17.77 -13.20
C ASN A 125 12.36 -17.74 -14.69
N GLY A 126 11.74 -16.66 -15.18
CA GLY A 126 11.39 -16.53 -16.60
C GLY A 126 12.61 -16.52 -17.53
N ILE A 127 13.72 -15.90 -17.10
CA ILE A 127 15.00 -15.97 -17.85
C ILE A 127 15.59 -17.38 -17.80
N GLN A 128 15.43 -18.07 -16.67
CA GLN A 128 15.89 -19.45 -16.54
C GLN A 128 15.12 -20.38 -17.48
N GLU A 129 13.80 -20.25 -17.53
CA GLU A 129 12.93 -20.99 -18.46
C GLU A 129 13.29 -20.71 -19.91
N PHE A 130 13.58 -19.45 -20.26
CA PHE A 130 14.11 -19.10 -21.58
C PHE A 130 15.44 -19.83 -21.87
N SER A 131 16.36 -19.87 -20.91
CA SER A 131 17.67 -20.53 -21.08
C SER A 131 17.52 -22.05 -21.23
N GLU A 132 16.65 -22.67 -20.41
CA GLU A 132 16.32 -24.10 -20.47
C GLU A 132 15.65 -24.46 -21.81
N THR A 133 14.68 -23.66 -22.27
CA THR A 133 14.02 -23.83 -23.57
C THR A 133 15.00 -23.69 -24.73
N ALA A 134 15.87 -22.69 -24.67
CA ALA A 134 16.90 -22.49 -25.69
C ALA A 134 17.88 -23.67 -25.75
N GLN A 135 18.20 -24.26 -24.61
CA GLN A 135 19.03 -25.46 -24.53
C GLN A 135 18.32 -26.70 -25.10
N GLU A 136 17.02 -26.89 -24.83
CA GLU A 136 16.22 -28.00 -25.35
C GLU A 136 15.99 -27.91 -26.88
N GLU A 137 15.74 -26.70 -27.38
CA GLU A 137 15.49 -26.43 -28.80
C GLU A 137 16.77 -26.18 -29.61
N GLU A 138 17.95 -26.26 -28.99
CA GLU A 138 19.26 -25.95 -29.58
C GLU A 138 19.31 -24.53 -30.23
N THR A 139 18.69 -23.54 -29.57
CA THR A 139 18.68 -22.13 -30.00
C THR A 139 19.65 -21.26 -29.18
N VAL A 140 19.72 -19.96 -29.49
CA VAL A 140 20.69 -19.03 -28.88
C VAL A 140 20.25 -18.61 -27.48
N ASP A 141 21.00 -19.05 -26.46
CA ASP A 141 20.87 -18.61 -25.06
C ASP A 141 21.88 -17.49 -24.75
N ASP A 142 21.61 -16.30 -25.27
CA ASP A 142 22.36 -15.10 -24.90
C ASP A 142 21.46 -13.95 -24.47
N LEU A 143 22.06 -12.91 -23.90
CA LEU A 143 21.33 -11.76 -23.40
C LEU A 143 20.57 -11.01 -24.50
N ALA A 144 21.12 -10.98 -25.72
CA ALA A 144 20.51 -10.28 -26.85
C ALA A 144 19.22 -11.00 -27.27
N ALA A 145 19.28 -12.31 -27.44
CA ALA A 145 18.14 -13.17 -27.77
C ALA A 145 17.03 -13.07 -26.71
N TYR A 146 17.38 -13.06 -25.42
CA TYR A 146 16.39 -12.85 -24.36
C TYR A 146 15.70 -11.47 -24.47
N LEU A 147 16.48 -10.39 -24.64
CA LEU A 147 15.91 -9.05 -24.73
C LEU A 147 15.05 -8.85 -25.99
N GLU A 148 15.38 -9.53 -27.09
CA GLU A 148 14.55 -9.58 -28.29
C GLU A 148 13.23 -10.32 -28.03
N ASN A 149 13.28 -11.50 -27.41
CA ASN A 149 12.09 -12.27 -27.03
C ASN A 149 11.13 -11.45 -26.13
N VAL A 150 11.67 -10.77 -25.12
CA VAL A 150 10.88 -9.88 -24.24
C VAL A 150 10.28 -8.70 -25.00
N ALA A 151 11.01 -8.11 -25.96
CA ALA A 151 10.49 -7.00 -26.77
C ALA A 151 9.31 -7.45 -27.64
N LEU A 152 9.37 -8.64 -28.22
CA LEU A 152 8.27 -9.21 -29.03
C LEU A 152 7.02 -9.50 -28.19
N LEU A 153 7.18 -10.12 -27.02
CA LEU A 153 6.06 -10.42 -26.11
C LEU A 153 5.38 -9.13 -25.60
N THR A 154 6.15 -8.07 -25.36
CA THR A 154 5.60 -6.80 -24.84
C THR A 154 4.97 -5.91 -25.91
N ASP A 155 5.30 -6.09 -27.19
CA ASP A 155 4.60 -5.40 -28.28
C ASP A 155 3.27 -6.08 -28.62
N MET A 156 3.15 -7.40 -28.45
CA MET A 156 1.85 -8.09 -28.52
C MET A 156 0.88 -7.64 -27.41
N ASP A 157 1.39 -7.23 -26.25
CA ASP A 157 0.59 -6.65 -25.16
C ASP A 157 0.10 -5.21 -25.44
N LYS A 158 0.63 -4.52 -26.47
CA LYS A 158 0.21 -3.15 -26.84
C LYS A 158 -0.88 -3.11 -27.89
N GLU A 159 -1.14 -4.20 -28.60
CA GLU A 159 -2.19 -4.29 -29.64
C GLU A 159 -3.55 -4.73 -29.05
N GLU A 160 -4.05 -4.05 -28.02
CA GLU A 160 -5.44 -4.18 -27.58
C GLU A 160 -6.05 -2.81 -27.19
N GLU A 161 -6.22 -1.92 -28.17
CA GLU A 161 -7.19 -0.81 -28.06
C GLU A 161 -8.59 -1.18 -28.60
N ASP A 162 -8.79 -2.39 -29.15
CA ASP A 162 -10.08 -2.84 -29.68
C ASP A 162 -10.67 -4.03 -28.88
N GLY A 163 -11.40 -3.70 -27.81
CA GLY A 163 -12.39 -4.58 -27.20
C GLY A 163 -11.96 -5.28 -25.91
N ASN A 164 -12.67 -4.99 -24.81
CA ASN A 164 -12.51 -5.51 -23.45
C ASN A 164 -12.71 -7.05 -23.29
N ASN A 165 -12.12 -7.90 -24.12
CA ASN A 165 -12.32 -9.35 -24.10
C ASN A 165 -11.02 -10.13 -23.82
N TYR A 166 -10.44 -9.90 -22.66
CA TYR A 166 -9.23 -10.59 -22.18
C TYR A 166 -9.50 -11.35 -20.87
N VAL A 167 -8.59 -12.27 -20.53
CA VAL A 167 -8.59 -12.95 -19.23
C VAL A 167 -7.81 -12.09 -18.24
N SER A 168 -8.47 -11.62 -17.19
CA SER A 168 -7.82 -10.81 -16.15
C SER A 168 -7.00 -11.66 -15.19
N LEU A 169 -5.67 -11.56 -15.25
CA LEU A 169 -4.75 -12.13 -14.26
C LEU A 169 -4.49 -11.09 -13.16
N MET A 170 -4.65 -11.48 -11.90
CA MET A 170 -4.40 -10.61 -10.75
C MET A 170 -4.12 -11.42 -9.49
N THR A 171 -3.51 -10.79 -8.50
CA THR A 171 -3.35 -11.38 -7.17
C THR A 171 -4.68 -11.42 -6.43
N ILE A 172 -4.84 -12.33 -5.46
CA ILE A 172 -6.05 -12.42 -4.61
C ILE A 172 -6.36 -11.08 -3.93
N HIS A 173 -5.32 -10.35 -3.52
CA HIS A 173 -5.44 -9.03 -2.92
C HIS A 173 -6.05 -8.00 -3.88
N ALA A 174 -5.60 -7.99 -5.14
CA ALA A 174 -6.10 -7.08 -6.17
C ALA A 174 -7.54 -7.41 -6.60
N ALA A 175 -7.98 -8.66 -6.44
CA ALA A 175 -9.34 -9.08 -6.76
C ALA A 175 -10.39 -8.55 -5.75
N LYS A 176 -9.97 -7.98 -4.62
CA LYS A 176 -10.88 -7.51 -3.56
C LYS A 176 -11.84 -6.44 -4.08
N GLY A 177 -13.14 -6.70 -3.97
CA GLY A 177 -14.18 -5.79 -4.43
C GLY A 177 -14.54 -5.93 -5.91
N LEU A 178 -13.84 -6.79 -6.65
CA LEU A 178 -14.20 -7.20 -8.01
C LEU A 178 -15.07 -8.46 -7.97
N GLU A 179 -15.74 -8.77 -9.07
CA GLU A 179 -16.55 -9.98 -9.21
C GLU A 179 -16.55 -10.43 -10.67
N PHE A 180 -16.41 -11.72 -10.90
CA PHE A 180 -16.29 -12.33 -12.22
C PHE A 180 -17.23 -13.53 -12.32
N LYS A 181 -17.73 -13.81 -13.53
CA LYS A 181 -18.60 -14.99 -13.75
C LYS A 181 -17.88 -16.27 -13.34
N ASN A 182 -16.66 -16.44 -13.86
CA ASN A 182 -15.80 -17.59 -13.59
C ASN A 182 -14.49 -17.10 -12.97
N VAL A 183 -14.06 -17.74 -11.88
CA VAL A 183 -12.79 -17.44 -11.20
C VAL A 183 -11.97 -18.71 -11.10
N PHE A 184 -10.69 -18.62 -11.42
CA PHE A 184 -9.70 -19.69 -11.25
C PHE A 184 -8.74 -19.26 -10.13
N VAL A 185 -8.78 -19.98 -9.00
CA VAL A 185 -7.83 -19.81 -7.91
C VAL A 185 -6.76 -20.89 -8.05
N VAL A 186 -5.58 -20.47 -8.49
CA VAL A 186 -4.45 -21.35 -8.79
C VAL A 186 -3.41 -21.32 -7.68
N GLY A 187 -2.60 -22.38 -7.57
CA GLY A 187 -1.49 -22.45 -6.62
C GLY A 187 -1.92 -22.61 -5.17
N LEU A 188 -3.02 -23.32 -4.91
CA LEU A 188 -3.49 -23.65 -3.56
C LEU A 188 -2.63 -24.76 -2.96
N GLU A 189 -1.40 -24.41 -2.59
CA GLU A 189 -0.38 -25.31 -2.07
C GLU A 189 0.10 -24.84 -0.69
N GLU A 190 0.46 -25.76 0.20
CA GLU A 190 1.10 -25.40 1.47
C GLU A 190 2.38 -24.59 1.22
N LYS A 191 2.66 -23.58 2.06
CA LYS A 191 3.77 -22.62 1.93
C LYS A 191 3.68 -21.63 0.76
N LEU A 192 2.80 -21.86 -0.21
CA LEU A 192 2.44 -20.87 -1.23
C LEU A 192 1.17 -20.12 -0.83
N PHE A 193 0.12 -20.86 -0.49
CA PHE A 193 -1.15 -20.33 -0.01
C PHE A 193 -1.86 -21.36 0.89
N PRO A 194 -1.68 -21.31 2.22
CA PRO A 194 -1.17 -20.18 2.98
C PRO A 194 0.33 -19.96 2.82
N SER A 195 0.72 -18.70 2.70
CA SER A 195 2.13 -18.29 2.55
C SER A 195 2.90 -18.46 3.87
N ASP A 196 4.05 -19.15 3.82
CA ASP A 196 4.94 -19.36 4.97
C ASP A 196 6.19 -18.45 4.87
N ILE A 197 5.97 -17.15 4.73
CA ILE A 197 7.07 -16.18 4.72
C ILE A 197 7.70 -16.12 6.12
N GLY A 198 8.86 -16.76 6.27
CA GLY A 198 9.71 -16.66 7.46
C GLY A 198 9.57 -17.78 8.50
N GLY A 199 8.78 -18.82 8.24
CA GLY A 199 8.63 -19.97 9.15
C GLY A 199 7.72 -19.73 10.37
N ASP A 200 7.09 -18.54 10.45
CA ASP A 200 6.18 -18.14 11.52
C ASP A 200 4.72 -18.09 11.00
N LEU A 201 4.18 -19.27 10.68
CA LEU A 201 2.73 -19.50 10.55
C LEU A 201 2.06 -19.38 11.93
N THR A 202 2.03 -18.16 12.48
CA THR A 202 1.23 -17.86 13.66
C THR A 202 -0.26 -18.05 13.35
N GLU A 203 -1.06 -18.45 14.34
CA GLU A 203 -2.52 -18.61 14.17
C GLU A 203 -3.17 -17.36 13.57
N LYS A 204 -2.67 -16.17 13.95
CA LYS A 204 -3.15 -14.89 13.42
C LYS A 204 -2.88 -14.73 11.93
N ASN A 205 -1.68 -15.06 11.45
CA ASN A 205 -1.35 -14.98 10.02
C ASN A 205 -2.15 -16.01 9.22
N LEU A 206 -2.33 -17.22 9.77
CA LEU A 206 -3.14 -18.26 9.13
C LEU A 206 -4.60 -17.83 8.99
N GLU A 207 -5.17 -17.17 10.00
CA GLU A 207 -6.52 -16.61 9.91
C GLU A 207 -6.63 -15.52 8.83
N GLU A 208 -5.59 -14.71 8.63
CA GLU A 208 -5.58 -13.68 7.58
C GLU A 208 -5.50 -14.32 6.18
N GLU A 209 -4.65 -15.32 5.98
CA GLU A 209 -4.59 -16.10 4.73
C GLU A 209 -5.92 -16.82 4.45
N ARG A 210 -6.60 -17.33 5.49
CA ARG A 210 -7.94 -17.90 5.37
C ARG A 210 -8.97 -16.86 4.92
N ARG A 211 -8.88 -15.61 5.41
CA ARG A 211 -9.73 -14.50 4.94
C ARG A 211 -9.46 -14.18 3.47
N LEU A 212 -8.19 -14.22 3.04
CA LEU A 212 -7.84 -14.07 1.63
C LEU A 212 -8.43 -15.19 0.77
N PHE A 213 -8.41 -16.43 1.24
CA PHE A 213 -9.03 -17.56 0.53
C PHE A 213 -10.54 -17.35 0.37
N TYR A 214 -11.20 -16.93 1.45
CA TYR A 214 -12.62 -16.57 1.42
C TYR A 214 -12.90 -15.43 0.43
N VAL A 215 -12.04 -14.41 0.38
CA VAL A 215 -12.16 -13.32 -0.60
C VAL A 215 -12.07 -13.89 -2.02
N ALA A 216 -11.07 -14.73 -2.31
CA ALA A 216 -10.88 -15.34 -3.63
C ALA A 216 -12.12 -16.13 -4.08
N LEU A 217 -12.66 -17.00 -3.22
CA LEU A 217 -13.86 -17.79 -3.50
C LEU A 217 -15.08 -16.92 -3.78
N THR A 218 -15.27 -15.86 -2.98
CA THR A 218 -16.43 -14.96 -3.13
C THR A 218 -16.31 -13.97 -4.28
N ARG A 219 -15.24 -14.03 -5.10
CA ARG A 219 -15.16 -13.26 -6.35
C ARG A 219 -15.96 -13.92 -7.47
N ALA A 220 -16.23 -15.23 -7.38
CA ALA A 220 -16.98 -15.97 -8.38
C ALA A 220 -18.49 -15.75 -8.25
N LYS A 221 -19.17 -15.44 -9.37
CA LYS A 221 -20.63 -15.39 -9.43
C LYS A 221 -21.26 -16.73 -9.79
N GLU A 222 -20.62 -17.48 -10.68
CA GLU A 222 -21.16 -18.72 -11.22
C GLU A 222 -20.25 -19.92 -10.90
N ARG A 223 -18.95 -19.83 -11.23
CA ARG A 223 -18.01 -20.95 -11.03
C ARG A 223 -16.70 -20.49 -10.39
N ALA A 224 -16.26 -21.23 -9.36
CA ALA A 224 -14.92 -21.13 -8.79
C ALA A 224 -14.17 -22.45 -9.05
N CYS A 225 -13.08 -22.40 -9.81
CA CYS A 225 -12.19 -23.53 -10.04
C CYS A 225 -10.95 -23.38 -9.15
N LEU A 226 -10.60 -24.43 -8.43
CA LEU A 226 -9.50 -24.45 -7.47
C LEU A 226 -8.44 -25.45 -7.95
N SER A 227 -7.17 -25.04 -8.01
CA SER A 227 -6.09 -25.93 -8.45
C SER A 227 -4.82 -25.81 -7.60
N PHE A 228 -4.09 -26.91 -7.55
CA PHE A 228 -2.78 -27.04 -6.92
C PHE A 228 -1.88 -27.92 -7.79
N ALA A 229 -0.58 -27.70 -7.76
CA ALA A 229 0.40 -28.56 -8.41
C ALA A 229 0.90 -29.65 -7.44
N VAL A 230 1.20 -30.84 -7.96
CA VAL A 230 1.88 -31.90 -7.18
C VAL A 230 3.40 -31.66 -7.15
N THR A 231 3.91 -31.02 -8.21
CA THR A 231 5.31 -30.62 -8.37
C THR A 231 5.37 -29.22 -8.94
N ARG A 232 6.21 -28.35 -8.36
CA ARG A 232 6.41 -26.98 -8.82
C ARG A 232 7.90 -26.69 -8.97
N TYR A 233 8.26 -25.96 -10.02
CA TYR A 233 9.60 -25.39 -10.13
C TYR A 233 9.64 -24.04 -9.40
N ARG A 234 10.54 -23.91 -8.41
CA ARG A 234 10.70 -22.67 -7.65
C ARG A 234 12.15 -22.54 -7.19
N TRP A 235 12.73 -21.35 -7.37
CA TRP A 235 14.10 -21.03 -6.94
C TRP A 235 15.15 -21.98 -7.54
N GLY A 236 14.98 -22.37 -8.82
CA GLY A 236 15.92 -23.23 -9.55
C GLY A 236 15.90 -24.71 -9.13
N THR A 237 14.86 -25.15 -8.41
CA THR A 237 14.69 -26.56 -7.99
C THR A 237 13.24 -27.00 -8.16
N VAL A 238 13.04 -28.27 -8.58
CA VAL A 238 11.72 -28.90 -8.56
C VAL A 238 11.40 -29.33 -7.13
N GLN A 239 10.29 -28.81 -6.59
CA GLN A 239 9.79 -29.13 -5.25
C GLN A 239 8.50 -29.93 -5.36
N GLN A 240 8.33 -30.91 -4.47
CA GLN A 240 7.04 -31.57 -4.28
C GLN A 240 6.18 -30.73 -3.36
N GLU A 241 5.00 -30.36 -3.83
CA GLU A 241 4.07 -29.50 -3.12
C GLU A 241 2.95 -30.33 -2.51
N ASN A 242 2.49 -29.89 -1.34
CA ASN A 242 1.30 -30.46 -0.71
C ASN A 242 0.11 -29.54 -0.99
N PRO A 243 -1.10 -30.09 -1.20
CA PRO A 243 -2.30 -29.29 -1.35
C PRO A 243 -2.52 -28.42 -0.11
N SER A 244 -3.00 -27.19 -0.32
CA SER A 244 -3.34 -26.25 0.74
C SER A 244 -4.37 -26.86 1.69
N ARG A 245 -4.15 -26.67 3.00
CA ARG A 245 -5.13 -27.03 4.02
C ARG A 245 -6.51 -26.44 3.79
N PHE A 246 -6.60 -25.27 3.15
CA PHE A 246 -7.87 -24.61 2.88
C PHE A 246 -8.78 -25.40 1.94
N LEU A 247 -8.22 -26.26 1.09
CA LEU A 247 -9.00 -27.17 0.25
C LEU A 247 -9.78 -28.19 1.08
N PHE A 248 -9.22 -28.62 2.21
CA PHE A 248 -9.85 -29.59 3.13
C PHE A 248 -10.81 -28.93 4.13
N GLU A 249 -10.81 -27.60 4.23
CA GLU A 249 -11.79 -26.84 5.02
C GLU A 249 -13.11 -26.67 4.25
N LEU A 250 -13.14 -26.97 2.94
CA LEU A 250 -14.34 -26.92 2.12
C LEU A 250 -15.23 -28.14 2.34
N ASP A 251 -16.54 -27.90 2.36
CA ASP A 251 -17.52 -28.98 2.46
C ASP A 251 -17.62 -29.73 1.11
N ALA A 252 -17.32 -31.03 1.17
CA ALA A 252 -17.21 -31.91 0.02
C ALA A 252 -18.48 -31.97 -0.83
N GLN A 253 -19.66 -31.67 -0.27
CA GLN A 253 -20.91 -31.67 -1.05
C GLN A 253 -20.94 -30.58 -2.13
N TYR A 254 -20.13 -29.54 -2.01
CA TYR A 254 -20.05 -28.43 -2.97
C TYR A 254 -18.89 -28.58 -3.95
N LEU A 255 -18.13 -29.66 -3.89
CA LEU A 255 -17.01 -29.94 -4.81
C LEU A 255 -17.47 -30.90 -5.91
N GLU A 256 -17.26 -30.53 -7.17
CA GLU A 256 -17.54 -31.40 -8.33
C GLU A 256 -16.60 -32.62 -8.37
N SER A 257 -15.41 -32.53 -7.74
CA SER A 257 -14.38 -33.56 -7.75
C SER A 257 -14.04 -34.01 -6.34
N ASP A 258 -13.82 -35.32 -6.19
CA ASP A 258 -13.44 -35.93 -4.92
C ASP A 258 -11.96 -35.64 -4.62
N LEU A 259 -11.71 -34.65 -3.75
CA LEU A 259 -10.36 -34.23 -3.34
C LEU A 259 -9.55 -35.40 -2.75
N GLU A 260 -10.21 -36.37 -2.13
CA GLU A 260 -9.56 -37.58 -1.61
C GLU A 260 -9.07 -38.50 -2.73
N ARG A 261 -9.72 -38.51 -3.90
CA ARG A 261 -9.24 -39.28 -5.06
C ARG A 261 -8.02 -38.63 -5.72
N LEU A 262 -7.95 -37.30 -5.71
CA LEU A 262 -6.83 -36.53 -6.27
C LEU A 262 -5.57 -36.63 -5.39
N THR A 263 -5.74 -36.88 -4.09
CA THR A 263 -4.63 -36.99 -3.11
C THR A 263 -4.23 -38.44 -2.81
N ARG A 264 -5.07 -39.42 -3.16
CA ARG A 264 -4.71 -40.84 -3.15
C ARG A 264 -3.67 -41.12 -4.24
N ARG A 265 -2.40 -41.20 -3.84
CA ARG A 265 -1.38 -41.90 -4.63
C ARG A 265 -1.93 -43.29 -5.00
N PRO A 266 -1.77 -43.78 -6.25
CA PRO A 266 -2.02 -45.18 -6.54
C PRO A 266 -1.09 -45.98 -5.64
N THR A 267 -1.67 -46.67 -4.66
CA THR A 267 -0.93 -47.54 -3.75
C THR A 267 -0.43 -48.72 -4.58
N PHE A 268 0.75 -48.59 -5.19
CA PHE A 268 1.54 -49.75 -5.58
C PHE A 268 1.71 -50.57 -4.30
N THR A 269 1.07 -51.73 -4.29
CA THR A 269 1.02 -52.65 -3.16
C THR A 269 2.40 -53.29 -3.03
N PHE A 270 3.33 -52.58 -2.38
CA PHE A 270 4.61 -53.16 -2.02
C PHE A 270 4.41 -53.98 -0.74
N GLN A 271 4.33 -55.29 -0.96
CA GLN A 271 4.19 -56.28 0.07
C GLN A 271 5.48 -56.33 0.93
N GLN A 272 5.28 -56.42 2.25
CA GLN A 272 6.20 -56.98 3.25
C GLN A 272 7.44 -56.15 3.68
N ARG A 273 7.44 -55.70 4.94
CA ARG A 273 7.92 -56.51 6.08
C ARG A 273 7.76 -55.78 7.42
N SER A 274 7.21 -56.52 8.37
CA SER A 274 7.06 -56.23 9.79
C SER A 274 8.37 -55.82 10.48
N LYS A 275 8.30 -54.79 11.33
CA LYS A 275 9.25 -54.54 12.42
C LYS A 275 8.50 -54.35 13.75
N PRO A 276 9.14 -54.67 14.89
CA PRO A 276 8.46 -55.15 16.08
C PRO A 276 8.01 -54.03 17.02
N SER A 277 7.05 -54.41 17.86
CA SER A 277 6.39 -53.66 18.94
C SER A 277 7.35 -53.08 19.97
N PHE A 278 7.12 -51.82 20.37
CA PHE A 278 7.55 -51.30 21.67
C PHE A 278 6.44 -50.50 22.37
N SER A 279 6.21 -50.93 23.61
CA SER A 279 5.41 -50.46 24.74
C SER A 279 4.93 -48.99 24.83
N SER A 280 3.63 -48.91 25.15
CA SER A 280 2.86 -47.93 25.93
C SER A 280 3.58 -46.77 26.64
N ARG A 281 3.06 -45.55 26.41
CA ARG A 281 2.99 -44.51 27.45
C ARG A 281 1.72 -43.67 27.28
N GLN A 282 0.81 -43.77 28.25
CA GLN A 282 -0.35 -42.90 28.41
C GLN A 282 0.12 -41.45 28.62
N GLN A 283 -0.52 -40.50 27.93
CA GLN A 283 -0.48 -39.10 28.32
C GLN A 283 -1.88 -38.47 28.34
N SER A 284 -2.06 -37.77 29.45
CA SER A 284 -3.20 -37.06 30.02
C SER A 284 -3.85 -35.98 29.14
N VAL A 285 -5.17 -35.89 29.28
CA VAL A 285 -6.04 -34.80 28.81
C VAL A 285 -5.83 -33.53 29.66
N PRO A 286 -5.69 -32.32 29.08
CA PRO A 286 -5.68 -31.07 29.85
C PRO A 286 -7.11 -30.51 30.10
N PRO A 287 -7.30 -29.65 31.13
CA PRO A 287 -8.59 -29.38 31.75
C PRO A 287 -9.46 -28.32 31.04
N ARG A 288 -10.78 -28.44 31.25
CA ARG A 288 -11.85 -27.51 30.83
C ARG A 288 -11.66 -26.10 31.40
N PHE A 289 -11.69 -25.08 30.53
CA PHE A 289 -11.80 -23.67 30.93
C PHE A 289 -13.24 -23.22 31.17
N ARG A 290 -13.37 -22.30 32.13
CA ARG A 290 -14.58 -21.76 32.76
C ARG A 290 -15.24 -20.69 31.88
N LYS A 291 -16.56 -20.75 31.76
CA LYS A 291 -17.41 -19.81 30.99
C LYS A 291 -17.50 -18.47 31.72
N ILE A 292 -17.19 -17.35 31.04
CA ILE A 292 -17.37 -15.98 31.55
C ILE A 292 -18.75 -15.47 31.11
N GLU A 293 -19.50 -14.90 32.05
CA GLU A 293 -20.84 -14.35 31.88
C GLU A 293 -20.88 -13.11 30.97
N LYS A 294 -21.94 -13.00 30.17
CA LYS A 294 -22.25 -11.80 29.37
C LYS A 294 -22.88 -10.74 30.26
N THR A 295 -22.27 -9.56 30.33
CA THR A 295 -22.87 -8.37 30.97
C THR A 295 -24.09 -7.88 30.18
N ALA A 296 -25.10 -7.49 30.94
CA ALA A 296 -26.48 -7.22 30.55
C ALA A 296 -26.66 -6.05 29.56
N VAL A 297 -27.59 -6.25 28.62
CA VAL A 297 -28.26 -5.19 27.86
C VAL A 297 -29.47 -4.73 28.68
N SER A 298 -29.72 -3.41 28.69
CA SER A 298 -30.76 -2.71 29.46
C SER A 298 -32.15 -3.38 29.47
N GLU A 299 -32.81 -3.36 30.63
CA GLU A 299 -34.10 -3.99 30.97
C GLU A 299 -35.33 -3.59 30.13
N ASN A 300 -35.20 -2.68 29.16
CA ASN A 300 -36.33 -2.25 28.31
C ASN A 300 -36.18 -2.58 26.82
N PHE A 301 -35.25 -3.46 26.44
CA PHE A 301 -35.18 -3.95 25.06
C PHE A 301 -36.05 -5.19 24.88
N LYS A 302 -37.24 -5.02 24.30
CA LYS A 302 -38.00 -6.13 23.72
C LYS A 302 -37.64 -6.24 22.23
N PRO A 303 -37.00 -7.32 21.77
CA PRO A 303 -36.89 -7.59 20.36
C PRO A 303 -38.29 -7.89 19.81
N ASP A 304 -38.76 -7.10 18.85
CA ASP A 304 -39.98 -7.42 18.12
C ASP A 304 -39.77 -8.70 17.29
N GLU A 305 -40.78 -9.57 17.26
CA GLU A 305 -40.73 -10.83 16.51
C GLU A 305 -40.48 -10.58 15.01
N ALA A 306 -39.73 -11.51 14.40
CA ALA A 306 -39.35 -11.50 12.99
C ALA A 306 -40.58 -11.64 12.07
N GLY A 307 -41.31 -10.55 11.89
CA GLY A 307 -42.51 -10.49 11.05
C GLY A 307 -43.01 -9.08 10.76
N VAL A 308 -42.56 -8.06 11.50
CA VAL A 308 -43.16 -6.72 11.49
C VAL A 308 -42.46 -5.71 10.56
N PHE A 309 -41.29 -6.04 10.01
CA PHE A 309 -40.54 -5.11 9.16
C PHE A 309 -41.28 -4.85 7.84
N LYS A 310 -41.49 -3.58 7.53
CA LYS A 310 -42.06 -3.06 6.28
C LYS A 310 -41.09 -2.07 5.65
N GLU A 311 -41.17 -1.95 4.33
CA GLU A 311 -40.47 -0.89 3.59
C GLU A 311 -40.89 0.49 4.14
N GLY A 312 -39.92 1.40 4.30
CA GLY A 312 -40.08 2.71 4.92
C GLY A 312 -39.90 2.73 6.45
N MET A 313 -39.73 1.58 7.11
CA MET A 313 -39.47 1.57 8.56
C MET A 313 -38.05 2.00 8.90
N LYS A 314 -37.92 2.82 9.95
CA LYS A 314 -36.64 3.20 10.54
C LYS A 314 -36.15 2.10 11.47
N VAL A 315 -34.93 1.63 11.25
CA VAL A 315 -34.29 0.57 12.03
C VAL A 315 -32.95 1.04 12.55
N ILE A 316 -32.54 0.54 13.72
CA ILE A 316 -31.25 0.87 14.34
C ILE A 316 -30.39 -0.38 14.33
N HIS A 317 -29.27 -0.33 13.59
CA HIS A 317 -28.29 -1.41 13.55
C HIS A 317 -27.14 -1.12 14.51
N SER A 318 -26.75 -2.10 15.33
CA SER A 318 -25.71 -1.97 16.36
C SER A 318 -24.37 -1.41 15.86
N ARG A 319 -24.03 -1.70 14.59
CA ARG A 319 -22.79 -1.22 13.93
C ARG A 319 -22.97 0.01 13.05
N PHE A 320 -24.13 0.20 12.44
CA PHE A 320 -24.33 1.17 11.35
C PHE A 320 -25.31 2.31 11.71
N GLY A 321 -25.87 2.28 12.92
CA GLY A 321 -26.76 3.33 13.43
C GLY A 321 -28.15 3.27 12.80
N ALA A 322 -28.86 4.40 12.81
CA ALA A 322 -30.19 4.51 12.24
C ALA A 322 -30.14 4.43 10.70
N GLY A 323 -31.00 3.59 10.13
CA GLY A 323 -31.18 3.43 8.70
C GLY A 323 -32.67 3.27 8.36
N GLU A 324 -33.00 3.38 7.09
CA GLU A 324 -34.36 3.18 6.59
C GLU A 324 -34.40 1.94 5.70
N ILE A 325 -35.38 1.06 5.93
CA ILE A 325 -35.57 -0.11 5.08
C ILE A 325 -36.13 0.36 3.74
N VAL A 326 -35.33 0.22 2.68
CA VAL A 326 -35.72 0.63 1.33
C VAL A 326 -36.48 -0.47 0.61
N ARG A 327 -36.14 -1.73 0.88
CA ARG A 327 -36.74 -2.87 0.19
C ARG A 327 -36.74 -4.12 1.05
N ILE A 328 -37.80 -4.92 1.02
CA ILE A 328 -37.84 -6.25 1.68
C ILE A 328 -38.17 -7.31 0.63
N GLU A 329 -37.29 -8.29 0.47
CA GLU A 329 -37.44 -9.36 -0.51
C GLU A 329 -37.48 -10.73 0.20
N GLY A 330 -38.37 -11.63 -0.24
CA GLY A 330 -38.45 -13.02 0.24
C GLY A 330 -39.76 -13.41 0.96
N GLU A 331 -40.11 -14.70 0.92
CA GLU A 331 -41.26 -15.29 1.63
C GLU A 331 -40.93 -15.69 3.09
N GLN A 332 -41.98 -15.96 3.87
CA GLN A 332 -42.12 -15.85 5.33
C GLN A 332 -40.92 -16.21 6.24
N GLN A 333 -40.01 -17.12 5.85
CA GLN A 333 -38.85 -17.52 6.68
C GLN A 333 -37.49 -16.93 6.24
N ASN A 334 -37.40 -16.28 5.08
CA ASN A 334 -36.14 -15.75 4.52
C ASN A 334 -36.29 -14.31 3.99
N LYS A 335 -36.91 -13.43 4.79
CA LYS A 335 -37.04 -12.00 4.45
C LYS A 335 -35.70 -11.28 4.58
N LYS A 336 -35.18 -10.79 3.46
CA LYS A 336 -33.96 -9.98 3.38
C LYS A 336 -34.35 -8.51 3.26
N ALA A 337 -34.00 -7.71 4.26
CA ALA A 337 -34.23 -6.27 4.24
C ALA A 337 -32.99 -5.53 3.70
N THR A 338 -33.18 -4.75 2.64
CA THR A 338 -32.19 -3.79 2.13
C THR A 338 -32.36 -2.48 2.88
N VAL A 339 -31.37 -2.14 3.71
CA VAL A 339 -31.40 -0.95 4.56
C VAL A 339 -30.46 0.11 4.00
N ARG A 340 -30.97 1.31 3.75
CA ARG A 340 -30.15 2.47 3.42
C ARG A 340 -29.75 3.14 4.72
N PHE A 341 -28.49 2.93 5.09
CA PHE A 341 -27.88 3.64 6.20
C PHE A 341 -27.54 5.07 5.78
N VAL A 342 -27.74 6.02 6.68
CA VAL A 342 -27.43 7.43 6.40
C VAL A 342 -25.92 7.56 6.24
N ASN A 343 -25.46 7.89 5.02
CA ASN A 343 -24.06 8.10 4.64
C ASN A 343 -23.28 8.84 5.73
N PHE A 344 -22.41 8.11 6.44
CA PHE A 344 -21.43 8.69 7.36
C PHE A 344 -20.06 8.57 6.70
N GLY A 345 -19.37 9.69 6.46
CA GLY A 345 -17.98 9.66 6.02
C GLY A 345 -17.57 10.75 5.03
N GLU A 346 -18.02 10.66 3.78
CA GLU A 346 -17.48 11.50 2.69
C GLU A 346 -17.68 13.02 2.93
N LYS A 347 -18.89 13.43 3.29
CA LYS A 347 -19.19 14.84 3.58
C LYS A 347 -18.54 15.33 4.87
N THR A 348 -18.39 14.44 5.84
CA THR A 348 -17.80 14.74 7.15
C THR A 348 -16.30 15.01 7.02
N LEU A 349 -15.59 14.24 6.20
CA LEU A 349 -14.15 14.43 5.95
C LEU A 349 -13.85 15.66 5.10
N LEU A 350 -14.69 15.99 4.12
CA LEU A 350 -14.59 17.27 3.41
C LEU A 350 -14.70 18.44 4.38
N LEU A 351 -15.76 18.44 5.19
CA LEU A 351 -16.01 19.48 6.20
C LEU A 351 -14.89 19.52 7.25
N ALA A 352 -14.32 18.37 7.62
CA ALA A 352 -13.16 18.28 8.48
C ALA A 352 -11.96 19.06 7.95
N GLY A 353 -11.61 18.80 6.68
CA GLY A 353 -10.52 19.48 6.00
C GLY A 353 -10.77 20.99 5.95
N ILE A 354 -11.99 21.39 5.56
CA ILE A 354 -12.39 22.81 5.49
C ILE A 354 -12.24 23.49 6.86
N SER A 355 -12.83 22.91 7.91
CA SER A 355 -12.81 23.50 9.25
C SER A 355 -11.40 23.53 9.85
N CYS A 356 -10.62 22.46 9.72
CA CYS A 356 -9.28 22.39 10.28
C CYS A 356 -8.34 23.43 9.66
N TYR A 357 -8.28 23.48 8.33
CA TYR A 357 -7.41 24.43 7.62
C TYR A 357 -7.98 25.86 7.68
N GLY A 358 -9.30 26.00 7.73
CA GLY A 358 -9.96 27.28 7.97
C GLY A 358 -9.52 27.91 9.29
N LEU A 359 -9.62 27.14 10.38
CA LEU A 359 -9.18 27.54 11.72
C LEU A 359 -7.67 27.76 11.82
N LEU A 360 -6.87 27.08 11.00
CA LEU A 360 -5.42 27.25 10.99
C LEU A 360 -4.99 28.58 10.35
N TYR A 361 -5.66 29.01 9.27
CA TYR A 361 -5.17 30.08 8.40
C TYR A 361 -5.97 31.40 8.44
N TYR A 362 -7.09 31.49 9.15
CA TYR A 362 -7.93 32.71 9.14
C TYR A 362 -7.23 33.98 9.66
N TYR A 363 -6.17 33.88 10.47
CA TYR A 363 -5.42 35.05 10.94
C TYR A 363 -4.51 35.68 9.88
N GLN A 364 -4.15 34.94 8.83
CA GLN A 364 -3.21 35.40 7.81
C GLN A 364 -3.62 36.72 7.13
N PRO A 365 -4.88 36.93 6.71
CA PRO A 365 -5.31 38.23 6.18
C PRO A 365 -5.44 39.33 7.25
N MET A 366 -5.51 38.97 8.54
CA MET A 366 -5.75 39.88 9.65
C MET A 366 -4.47 40.39 10.31
N LEU A 367 -3.29 39.92 9.87
CA LEU A 367 -2.00 40.33 10.43
C LEU A 367 -1.82 41.86 10.54
N PRO A 368 -2.22 42.68 9.54
CA PRO A 368 -2.15 44.14 9.67
C PRO A 368 -3.07 44.71 10.76
N LEU A 369 -4.22 44.08 11.00
CA LEU A 369 -5.15 44.48 12.06
C LEU A 369 -4.58 44.14 13.44
N LEU A 370 -3.91 42.97 13.57
CA LEU A 370 -3.22 42.58 14.80
C LEU A 370 -2.08 43.55 15.14
N VAL A 371 -1.30 43.97 14.14
CA VAL A 371 -0.26 45.02 14.28
C VAL A 371 -0.85 46.27 14.92
N LYS A 372 -1.98 46.75 14.39
CA LYS A 372 -2.65 47.96 14.87
C LYS A 372 -3.25 47.78 16.28
N SER A 373 -3.90 46.64 16.54
CA SER A 373 -4.60 46.40 17.81
C SER A 373 -3.66 46.13 18.98
N PHE A 374 -2.60 45.34 18.77
CA PHE A 374 -1.65 44.99 19.82
C PHE A 374 -0.42 45.90 19.87
N LYS A 375 -0.28 46.84 18.92
CA LYS A 375 0.87 47.75 18.79
C LYS A 375 2.21 47.00 18.70
N ILE A 376 2.22 45.95 17.88
CA ILE A 376 3.37 45.07 17.62
C ILE A 376 3.91 45.30 16.21
N SER A 377 5.09 44.78 15.91
CA SER A 377 5.68 44.81 14.57
C SER A 377 5.00 43.83 13.60
N ALA A 378 5.21 44.04 12.30
CA ALA A 378 4.74 43.11 11.25
C ALA A 378 5.37 41.71 11.39
N THR A 379 6.61 41.65 11.86
CA THR A 379 7.30 40.38 12.15
C THR A 379 6.62 39.66 13.31
N GLU A 380 6.33 40.36 14.40
CA GLU A 380 5.68 39.76 15.56
C GLU A 380 4.27 39.27 15.24
N SER A 381 3.48 40.01 14.46
CA SER A 381 2.12 39.58 14.12
C SER A 381 2.10 38.23 13.40
N SER A 382 3.11 37.93 12.58
CA SER A 382 3.26 36.64 11.89
C SER A 382 3.34 35.45 12.86
N PHE A 383 3.74 35.67 14.12
CA PHE A 383 3.81 34.62 15.13
C PHE A 383 2.45 33.98 15.43
N ALA A 384 1.33 34.66 15.22
CA ALA A 384 0.01 34.05 15.37
C ALA A 384 -0.19 32.83 14.45
N VAL A 385 0.32 32.90 13.22
CA VAL A 385 0.26 31.79 12.24
C VAL A 385 1.36 30.77 12.53
N SER A 386 2.57 31.22 12.81
CA SER A 386 3.72 30.34 13.08
C SER A 386 3.51 29.48 14.33
N PHE A 387 3.01 30.06 15.43
CA PHE A 387 2.74 29.31 16.66
C PHE A 387 1.58 28.35 16.52
N SER A 388 0.56 28.67 15.71
CA SER A 388 -0.48 27.70 15.33
C SER A 388 0.13 26.48 14.62
N THR A 389 1.10 26.71 13.73
CA THR A 389 1.80 25.64 13.01
C THR A 389 2.72 24.84 13.93
N ILE A 390 3.46 25.50 14.83
CA ILE A 390 4.31 24.83 15.84
C ILE A 390 3.47 23.92 16.73
N GLY A 391 2.34 24.45 17.24
CA GLY A 391 1.40 23.68 18.03
C GLY A 391 0.92 22.44 17.28
N MET A 392 0.54 22.60 16.01
CA MET A 392 0.12 21.50 15.15
C MET A 392 1.22 20.46 14.94
N THR A 393 2.46 20.87 14.69
CA THR A 393 3.60 19.94 14.55
C THR A 393 3.81 19.12 15.82
N ILE A 394 3.76 19.75 17.00
CA ILE A 394 3.86 19.05 18.29
C ILE A 394 2.68 18.09 18.46
N GLY A 395 1.47 18.55 18.15
CA GLY A 395 0.27 17.73 18.22
C GLY A 395 0.29 16.52 17.29
N LEU A 396 0.90 16.63 16.10
CA LEU A 396 1.05 15.51 15.18
C LEU A 396 2.01 14.46 15.74
N LEU A 397 3.12 14.88 16.37
CA LEU A 397 4.08 13.97 16.99
C LEU A 397 3.48 13.23 18.20
N VAL A 398 2.71 13.93 19.03
CA VAL A 398 2.05 13.34 20.20
C VAL A 398 0.84 12.49 19.79
N GLY A 399 0.08 12.94 18.80
CA GLY A 399 -1.14 12.30 18.33
C GLY A 399 -0.93 10.87 17.82
N MET A 400 0.27 10.52 17.35
CA MET A 400 0.62 9.15 16.95
C MET A 400 0.33 8.12 18.07
N PHE A 401 0.63 8.45 19.33
CA PHE A 401 0.47 7.52 20.45
C PHE A 401 -0.98 7.42 20.98
N PHE A 402 -1.79 8.45 20.76
CA PHE A 402 -3.17 8.52 21.26
C PHE A 402 -4.21 8.07 20.21
N SER A 403 -3.83 8.02 18.93
CA SER A 403 -4.73 7.62 17.85
C SER A 403 -5.19 6.16 17.94
N ASP A 404 -4.40 5.31 18.60
CA ASP A 404 -4.69 3.88 18.78
C ASP A 404 -5.51 3.57 20.05
N SER A 405 -5.50 4.45 21.05
CA SER A 405 -6.12 4.21 22.36
C SER A 405 -7.51 4.83 22.51
N VAL A 406 -7.84 5.88 21.74
CA VAL A 406 -9.13 6.56 21.78
C VAL A 406 -9.88 6.30 20.47
N GLY A 407 -11.13 5.86 20.57
CA GLY A 407 -11.97 5.63 19.39
C GLY A 407 -11.98 6.83 18.43
N ARG A 408 -11.61 6.57 17.17
CA ARG A 408 -11.23 7.58 16.16
C ARG A 408 -12.29 8.65 15.93
N LYS A 409 -13.57 8.26 15.84
CA LYS A 409 -14.69 9.20 15.71
C LYS A 409 -14.82 10.16 16.90
N LYS A 410 -14.58 9.68 18.12
CA LYS A 410 -14.61 10.51 19.32
C LYS A 410 -13.41 11.45 19.35
N LEU A 411 -12.21 10.92 19.11
CA LEU A 411 -10.97 11.71 19.06
C LEU A 411 -11.05 12.82 18.00
N PHE A 412 -11.58 12.48 16.83
CA PHE A 412 -11.82 13.41 15.73
C PHE A 412 -12.74 14.56 16.15
N SER A 413 -13.92 14.26 16.70
CA SER A 413 -14.89 15.29 17.08
C SER A 413 -14.43 16.14 18.26
N THR A 414 -13.76 15.54 19.25
CA THR A 414 -13.30 16.27 20.43
C THR A 414 -12.17 17.23 20.08
N THR A 415 -11.19 16.78 19.32
CA THR A 415 -10.04 17.62 18.92
C THR A 415 -10.46 18.81 18.06
N LEU A 416 -11.40 18.62 17.12
CA LEU A 416 -11.93 19.71 16.32
C LEU A 416 -12.74 20.71 17.15
N LEU A 417 -13.58 20.25 18.08
CA LEU A 417 -14.34 21.11 18.99
C LEU A 417 -13.43 21.91 19.93
N LEU A 418 -12.40 21.27 20.50
CA LEU A 418 -11.40 21.95 21.31
C LEU A 418 -10.63 22.99 20.50
N GLY A 419 -10.24 22.67 19.26
CA GLY A 419 -9.63 23.63 18.34
C GLY A 419 -10.53 24.84 18.06
N ALA A 420 -11.82 24.61 17.78
CA ALA A 420 -12.79 25.68 17.56
C ALA A 420 -13.02 26.54 18.82
N LEU A 421 -13.12 25.91 20.00
CA LEU A 421 -13.25 26.62 21.27
C LEU A 421 -12.03 27.51 21.54
N LEU A 422 -10.82 26.98 21.33
CA LEU A 422 -9.58 27.75 21.50
C LEU A 422 -9.46 28.88 20.48
N ALA A 423 -9.95 28.70 19.26
CA ALA A 423 -10.05 29.77 18.27
C ALA A 423 -11.00 30.88 18.76
N LEU A 424 -12.17 30.51 19.29
CA LEU A 424 -13.11 31.48 19.84
C LEU A 424 -12.52 32.24 21.03
N LEU A 425 -11.87 31.53 21.96
CA LEU A 425 -11.20 32.14 23.12
C LEU A 425 -10.06 33.08 22.69
N SER A 426 -9.34 32.73 21.62
CA SER A 426 -8.25 33.57 21.10
C SER A 426 -8.74 34.94 20.60
N SER A 427 -9.99 35.04 20.15
CA SER A 427 -10.63 36.31 19.77
C SER A 427 -10.77 37.30 20.93
N PHE A 428 -10.77 36.81 22.18
CA PHE A 428 -10.88 37.62 23.39
C PHE A 428 -9.52 37.87 24.07
N ALA A 429 -8.41 37.55 23.39
CA ALA A 429 -7.08 37.75 23.95
C ALA A 429 -6.76 39.25 24.13
N ASN A 430 -6.58 39.68 25.38
CA ASN A 430 -6.23 41.06 25.73
C ASN A 430 -4.76 41.41 25.51
N THR A 431 -3.89 40.41 25.34
CA THR A 431 -2.46 40.59 25.05
C THR A 431 -2.03 39.68 23.90
N PHE A 432 -1.01 40.11 23.16
CA PHE A 432 -0.50 39.32 22.02
C PHE A 432 0.11 37.99 22.47
N LEU A 433 0.75 37.95 23.66
CA LEU A 433 1.27 36.72 24.25
C LEU A 433 0.15 35.69 24.51
N LEU A 434 -0.99 36.13 25.03
CA LEU A 434 -2.14 35.26 25.27
C LEU A 434 -2.74 34.76 23.94
N LEU A 435 -2.78 35.62 22.92
CA LEU A 435 -3.22 35.24 21.57
C LEU A 435 -2.36 34.11 20.99
N ILE A 436 -1.02 34.26 21.01
CA ILE A 436 -0.13 33.24 20.45
C ILE A 436 -0.15 31.93 21.24
N LEU A 437 -0.40 31.99 22.56
CA LEU A 437 -0.57 30.79 23.39
C LEU A 437 -1.86 30.03 23.01
N PHE A 438 -2.97 30.73 22.80
CA PHE A 438 -4.19 30.10 22.27
C PHE A 438 -4.00 29.58 20.85
N CYS A 439 -3.28 30.30 19.99
CA CYS A 439 -2.93 29.83 18.65
C CYS A 439 -2.16 28.50 18.69
N MET A 440 -1.14 28.40 19.56
CA MET A 440 -0.37 27.17 19.76
C MET A 440 -1.24 26.02 20.28
N LEU A 441 -2.04 26.26 21.32
CA LEU A 441 -2.94 25.24 21.87
C LEU A 441 -3.97 24.78 20.83
N LYS A 442 -4.59 25.72 20.11
CA LYS A 442 -5.52 25.42 19.01
C LYS A 442 -4.83 24.52 17.97
N GLY A 443 -3.63 24.91 17.52
CA GLY A 443 -2.83 24.12 16.58
C GLY A 443 -2.61 22.68 17.05
N PHE A 444 -2.23 22.52 18.33
CA PHE A 444 -2.03 21.21 18.94
C PHE A 444 -3.28 20.32 18.86
N PHE A 445 -4.46 20.86 19.17
CA PHE A 445 -5.69 20.07 19.07
C PHE A 445 -6.09 19.80 17.60
N LEU A 446 -5.95 20.77 16.69
CA LEU A 446 -6.24 20.56 15.27
C LEU A 446 -5.37 19.46 14.63
N ALA A 447 -4.17 19.21 15.16
CA ALA A 447 -3.34 18.09 14.72
C ALA A 447 -4.03 16.72 14.84
N GLY A 448 -4.85 16.53 15.88
CA GLY A 448 -5.61 15.31 16.08
C GLY A 448 -6.65 15.07 14.97
N THR A 449 -7.19 16.13 14.39
CA THR A 449 -8.09 16.02 13.23
C THR A 449 -7.32 15.53 12.01
N VAL A 450 -6.10 16.00 11.77
CA VAL A 450 -5.29 15.61 10.60
C VAL A 450 -4.73 14.20 10.71
N SER A 451 -4.15 13.84 11.86
CA SER A 451 -3.60 12.50 12.07
C SER A 451 -4.66 11.41 12.02
N VAL A 452 -5.81 11.65 12.66
CA VAL A 452 -6.91 10.69 12.70
C VAL A 452 -7.63 10.60 11.36
N SER A 453 -7.73 11.68 10.58
CA SER A 453 -8.45 11.64 9.29
C SER A 453 -7.79 10.70 8.29
N LEU A 454 -6.45 10.71 8.16
CA LEU A 454 -5.77 9.82 7.23
C LEU A 454 -5.87 8.35 7.67
N ALA A 455 -5.73 8.10 8.96
CA ALA A 455 -5.86 6.78 9.55
C ALA A 455 -7.31 6.25 9.45
N TYR A 456 -8.30 7.12 9.67
CA TYR A 456 -9.73 6.84 9.47
C TYR A 456 -10.05 6.51 8.02
N ILE A 457 -9.49 7.26 7.06
CA ILE A 457 -9.65 6.96 5.64
C ILE A 457 -9.02 5.61 5.30
N ASN A 458 -7.88 5.28 5.89
CA ASN A 458 -7.24 4.01 5.61
C ASN A 458 -8.05 2.80 6.15
N GLU A 459 -8.74 2.97 7.28
CA GLU A 459 -9.41 1.86 7.99
C GLU A 459 -10.92 1.75 7.76
N GLU A 460 -11.64 2.87 7.62
CA GLU A 460 -13.10 2.88 7.53
C GLU A 460 -13.63 3.13 6.11
N VAL A 461 -12.80 3.66 5.20
CA VAL A 461 -13.23 3.95 3.83
C VAL A 461 -12.90 2.77 2.91
N SER A 462 -13.87 2.39 2.07
CA SER A 462 -13.68 1.30 1.10
C SER A 462 -12.57 1.63 0.10
N GLU A 463 -11.76 0.65 -0.30
CA GLU A 463 -10.63 0.84 -1.25
C GLU A 463 -11.07 1.53 -2.56
N ALA A 464 -12.25 1.17 -3.08
CA ALA A 464 -12.82 1.77 -4.29
C ALA A 464 -13.07 3.28 -4.16
N SER A 465 -13.36 3.76 -2.95
CA SER A 465 -13.58 5.18 -2.64
C SER A 465 -12.38 5.84 -1.96
N LYS A 466 -11.35 5.08 -1.56
CA LYS A 466 -10.27 5.58 -0.70
C LYS A 466 -9.49 6.70 -1.37
N SER A 467 -9.13 6.55 -2.64
CA SER A 467 -8.49 7.61 -3.44
C SER A 467 -9.38 8.87 -3.54
N ARG A 468 -10.67 8.68 -3.81
CA ARG A 468 -11.65 9.77 -3.93
C ARG A 468 -11.83 10.53 -2.61
N VAL A 469 -11.95 9.82 -1.49
CA VAL A 469 -12.17 10.40 -0.17
C VAL A 469 -10.90 11.06 0.37
N THR A 470 -9.72 10.46 0.14
CA THR A 470 -8.42 11.13 0.39
C THR A 470 -8.32 12.42 -0.42
N GLY A 471 -8.66 12.37 -1.72
CA GLY A 471 -8.69 13.55 -2.57
C GLY A 471 -9.66 14.62 -2.06
N LEU A 472 -10.85 14.22 -1.61
CA LEU A 472 -11.87 15.12 -1.06
C LEU A 472 -11.42 15.77 0.26
N TYR A 473 -10.73 15.04 1.13
CA TYR A 473 -10.15 15.57 2.37
C TYR A 473 -9.06 16.60 2.08
N ILE A 474 -8.13 16.29 1.17
CA ILE A 474 -7.06 17.21 0.73
C ILE A 474 -7.65 18.46 0.07
N ALA A 475 -8.62 18.28 -0.83
CA ALA A 475 -9.35 19.38 -1.46
C ALA A 475 -10.09 20.24 -0.44
N GLY A 476 -10.67 19.63 0.59
CA GLY A 476 -11.29 20.32 1.72
C GLY A 476 -10.29 21.21 2.47
N GLY A 477 -9.08 20.70 2.74
CA GLY A 477 -8.00 21.48 3.36
C GLY A 477 -7.60 22.70 2.53
N ALA A 478 -7.40 22.51 1.22
CA ALA A 478 -7.10 23.62 0.30
C ALA A 478 -8.24 24.64 0.24
N LEU A 479 -9.49 24.18 0.11
CA LEU A 479 -10.67 25.03 0.05
C LEU A 479 -10.85 25.82 1.34
N GLY A 480 -10.73 25.17 2.51
CA GLY A 480 -10.84 25.83 3.82
C GLY A 480 -9.76 26.87 4.06
N GLY A 481 -8.51 26.56 3.70
CA GLY A 481 -7.42 27.53 3.81
C GLY A 481 -7.58 28.74 2.88
N MET A 482 -8.20 28.57 1.70
CA MET A 482 -8.46 29.70 0.80
C MET A 482 -9.70 30.50 1.23
N SER A 483 -10.83 29.82 1.47
CA SER A 483 -12.09 30.46 1.81
C SER A 483 -12.02 31.22 3.13
N SER A 484 -11.34 30.69 4.15
CA SER A 484 -11.18 31.38 5.43
C SER A 484 -10.38 32.66 5.30
N ARG A 485 -9.33 32.68 4.48
CA ARG A 485 -8.53 33.90 4.24
C ARG A 485 -9.32 34.97 3.51
N VAL A 486 -10.12 34.58 2.52
CA VAL A 486 -10.99 35.51 1.79
C VAL A 486 -12.06 36.08 2.71
N ILE A 487 -12.77 35.22 3.45
CA ILE A 487 -13.86 35.60 4.35
C ILE A 487 -13.32 36.45 5.50
N ALA A 488 -12.29 35.99 6.22
CA ALA A 488 -11.71 36.72 7.35
C ALA A 488 -11.04 38.04 6.90
N GLY A 489 -10.47 38.08 5.70
CA GLY A 489 -9.94 39.31 5.11
C GLY A 489 -11.04 40.32 4.80
N TYR A 490 -12.14 39.87 4.19
CA TYR A 490 -13.30 40.73 3.93
C TYR A 490 -13.94 41.22 5.24
N LEU A 491 -14.22 40.30 6.17
CA LEU A 491 -14.81 40.65 7.46
C LEU A 491 -13.89 41.54 8.28
N GLY A 492 -12.58 41.32 8.26
CA GLY A 492 -11.60 42.18 8.93
C GLY A 492 -11.45 43.57 8.29
N SER A 493 -11.84 43.72 7.02
CA SER A 493 -11.89 45.04 6.36
C SER A 493 -13.13 45.85 6.76
N VAL A 494 -14.24 45.17 7.07
CA VAL A 494 -15.52 45.78 7.44
C VAL A 494 -15.66 45.94 8.96
N PHE A 495 -15.13 44.99 9.73
CA PHE A 495 -15.25 44.88 11.17
C PHE A 495 -13.87 44.83 11.85
N SER A 496 -13.84 44.74 13.18
CA SER A 496 -12.59 44.51 13.91
C SER A 496 -12.09 43.08 13.71
N TRP A 497 -10.79 42.85 13.95
CA TRP A 497 -10.22 41.50 13.89
C TRP A 497 -10.92 40.54 14.85
N VAL A 498 -11.44 41.04 15.98
CA VAL A 498 -12.20 40.25 16.97
C VAL A 498 -13.50 39.73 16.38
N TRP A 499 -14.29 40.59 15.75
CA TRP A 499 -15.56 40.18 15.13
C TRP A 499 -15.35 39.25 13.96
N ALA A 500 -14.33 39.53 13.16
CA ALA A 500 -13.99 38.73 12.01
C ALA A 500 -13.27 37.40 12.37
N SER A 501 -12.80 37.23 13.62
CA SER A 501 -12.30 35.95 14.14
C SER A 501 -13.37 35.13 14.89
N ILE A 502 -14.45 35.76 15.35
CA ILE A 502 -15.61 35.08 15.95
C ILE A 502 -16.52 34.48 14.88
N THR A 503 -16.68 35.20 13.77
CA THR A 503 -17.54 34.83 12.62
C THR A 503 -16.84 33.77 11.77
#